data_AF-A0A1F8S1X8-F1
#
_entry.id   AF-A0A1F8S1X8-F1
#
_cell.length_a   1.000
_cell.length_b   1.000
_cell.length_c   1.000
_cell.angle_alpha   90.00
_cell.angle_beta   90.00
_cell.angle_gamma   90.00
#
_symmetry.space_group_name_H-M   'P 1'
#
loop_
_entity.id
_entity.type
_entity.pdbx_description
1 polymer ?
#
loop_
_entity_poly.entity_id
_entity_poly.type
_entity_poly.pdbx_seq_one_letter_code
_entity_poly.pdbx_strand_id
1 'polypeptide(L)' 'MHSLDTLVAARERQRETFRRMTPEQRLAVAAEMSDEIRAVAEAGIRHRHPDYSDDEVRAALVAILLR' A
#
# COMPACT_ATOMS: atom_id res chain seq x y z
N MET A 1 -10.45 -14.15 16.77
CA MET A 1 -10.33 -14.65 15.38
C MET A 1 -8.85 -14.89 15.09
N HIS A 2 -8.40 -16.15 15.14
CA HIS A 2 -7.03 -16.50 14.74
C HIS A 2 -7.01 -16.66 13.21
N SER A 3 -6.21 -15.86 12.50
CA SER A 3 -5.92 -16.15 11.09
C SER A 3 -5.05 -17.41 11.05
N LEU A 4 -5.51 -18.43 10.30
CA LEU A 4 -4.85 -19.73 10.15
C LEU A 4 -3.63 -19.67 9.23
N ASP A 5 -3.52 -18.61 8.42
CA ASP A 5 -2.45 -18.39 7.44
C ASP A 5 -1.22 -17.72 8.06
N THR A 6 -1.40 -16.92 9.13
CA THR A 6 -0.30 -16.25 9.81
C THR A 6 -0.03 -16.84 11.19
N LEU A 7 1.14 -17.47 11.34
CA LEU A 7 1.63 -17.99 12.62
C LEU A 7 1.58 -16.90 13.71
N VAL A 8 1.14 -17.28 14.92
CA VAL A 8 1.05 -16.36 16.07
C VAL A 8 2.38 -15.67 16.34
N ALA A 9 3.48 -16.41 16.28
CA ALA A 9 4.84 -15.87 16.46
C ALA A 9 5.20 -14.80 15.41
N ALA A 10 4.78 -14.96 14.15
CA ALA A 10 5.02 -13.98 13.10
C ALA A 10 4.25 -12.68 13.37
N ARG A 11 2.98 -12.79 13.78
CA ARG A 11 2.16 -11.64 14.18
C ARG A 11 2.76 -10.89 15.37
N GLU A 12 3.18 -11.59 16.40
CA GLU A 12 3.78 -10.96 17.58
C GLU A 12 5.12 -10.28 17.24
N ARG A 13 5.96 -10.90 16.40
CA ARG A 13 7.20 -10.28 15.92
C ARG A 13 6.94 -9.02 15.10
N GLN A 14 5.93 -9.02 14.23
CA GLN A 14 5.53 -7.83 13.49
C GLN A 14 5.11 -6.70 14.44
N ARG A 15 4.28 -6.99 15.44
CA ARG A 15 3.81 -6.00 16.43
C ARG A 15 4.96 -5.42 17.25
N GLU A 16 5.88 -6.26 17.70
CA GLU A 16 7.06 -5.84 18.45
C GLU A 16 7.96 -4.94 17.60
N THR A 17 8.15 -5.29 16.32
CA THR A 17 8.93 -4.48 15.37
C THR A 17 8.33 -3.09 15.23
N PHE A 18 7.02 -2.98 14.97
CA PHE A 18 6.35 -1.68 14.91
C PHE A 18 6.48 -0.90 16.22
N ARG A 19 6.30 -1.54 17.39
CA ARG A 19 6.41 -0.87 18.70
C ARG A 19 7.79 -0.26 18.95
N ARG A 20 8.85 -0.86 18.39
CA ARG A 20 10.23 -0.38 18.53
C ARG A 20 10.60 0.73 17.54
N MET A 21 9.81 0.94 16.49
CA MET A 21 10.10 1.98 15.50
C MET A 21 9.96 3.38 16.08
N THR A 22 10.90 4.26 15.72
CA THR A 22 10.75 5.70 15.95
C THR A 22 9.66 6.29 15.04
N PRO A 23 9.17 7.51 15.32
CA PRO A 23 8.23 8.20 14.43
C PRO A 23 8.74 8.32 12.98
N GLU A 24 10.04 8.61 12.79
CA GLU A 24 10.66 8.77 11.47
C GLU A 24 10.69 7.45 10.70
N GLN A 25 11.02 6.34 11.38
CA GLN A 25 10.99 5.02 10.78
C GLN A 25 9.58 4.62 10.36
N ARG A 26 8.58 4.95 11.18
CA ARG A 26 7.17 4.72 10.84
C ARG A 26 6.73 5.54 9.63
N LEU A 27 7.16 6.80 9.56
CA LEU A 27 6.86 7.66 8.41
C LEU A 27 7.51 7.11 7.12
N ALA A 28 8.75 6.64 7.20
CA ALA A 28 9.44 6.03 6.06
C ALA A 28 8.69 4.81 5.52
N VAL A 29 8.27 3.89 6.41
CA VAL A 29 7.47 2.73 6.03
C VAL A 29 6.13 3.14 5.43
N ALA A 30 5.46 4.13 6.02
CA ALA A 30 4.18 4.63 5.49
C ALA A 30 4.34 5.24 4.09
N ALA A 31 5.43 5.96 3.84
CA ALA A 31 5.73 6.52 2.53
C ALA A 31 5.98 5.42 1.49
N GLU A 32 6.84 4.44 1.82
CA GLU A 32 7.14 3.28 0.96
C GLU A 32 5.87 2.50 0.61
N MET A 33 5.06 2.14 1.61
CA MET A 33 3.78 1.44 1.37
C MET A 33 2.82 2.27 0.51
N SER A 34 2.84 3.61 0.65
CA SER A 34 2.01 4.50 -0.16
C SER A 34 2.44 4.51 -1.62
N ASP A 35 3.74 4.43 -1.90
CA ASP A 35 4.26 4.38 -3.26
C ASP A 35 3.97 3.03 -3.91
N GLU A 36 4.15 1.93 -3.17
CA GLU A 36 3.83 0.58 -3.62
C GLU A 36 2.34 0.45 -3.99
N ILE A 37 1.43 0.91 -3.12
CA ILE A 37 0.00 0.77 -3.37
C ILE A 37 -0.46 1.64 -4.56
N ARG A 38 0.17 2.80 -4.77
CA ARG A 38 -0.08 3.63 -5.97
C ARG A 38 0.37 2.90 -7.23
N ALA A 39 1.55 2.29 -7.23
CA ALA A 39 2.02 1.50 -8.38
C ALA A 39 1.08 0.33 -8.72
N VAL A 40 0.62 -0.40 -7.70
CA VAL A 40 -0.37 -1.48 -7.89
C VAL A 40 -1.70 -0.94 -8.42
N ALA A 41 -2.19 0.17 -7.86
CA ALA A 41 -3.43 0.79 -8.31
C ALA A 41 -3.35 1.26 -9.76
N GLU A 42 -2.26 1.92 -10.15
CA GLU A 42 -2.01 2.35 -11.53
C GLU A 42 -1.94 1.17 -12.51
N ALA A 43 -1.24 0.09 -12.14
CA ALA A 43 -1.20 -1.13 -12.96
C ALA A 43 -2.61 -1.71 -13.15
N GLY A 44 -3.41 -1.72 -12.09
CA GLY A 44 -4.82 -2.12 -12.16
C GLY A 44 -5.69 -1.21 -13.04
N ILE A 45 -5.45 0.11 -13.02
CA ILE A 45 -6.13 1.07 -13.90
C ILE A 45 -5.77 0.79 -15.35
N ARG A 46 -4.48 0.69 -15.68
CA ARG A 46 -4.00 0.38 -17.03
C ARG A 46 -4.58 -0.95 -17.55
N HIS A 47 -4.65 -1.96 -16.69
CA HIS A 47 -5.23 -3.25 -17.05
C HIS A 47 -6.72 -3.16 -17.41
N ARG A 48 -7.50 -2.34 -16.69
CA ARG A 48 -8.94 -2.14 -16.97
C ARG A 48 -9.21 -1.15 -18.09
N HIS A 49 -8.28 -0.24 -18.35
CA HIS A 49 -8.39 0.84 -19.33
C HIS A 49 -7.12 0.89 -20.20
N PRO A 50 -6.95 -0.08 -21.13
CA PRO A 50 -5.72 -0.18 -21.93
C PRO A 50 -5.51 1.02 -22.87
N ASP A 51 -6.57 1.76 -23.20
CA ASP A 51 -6.52 2.93 -24.07
C ASP A 51 -6.23 4.25 -23.33
N TYR A 52 -6.15 4.22 -21.99
CA TYR A 52 -5.81 5.43 -21.22
C TYR A 52 -4.36 5.85 -21.45
N SER A 53 -4.18 7.14 -21.71
CA SER A 53 -2.89 7.81 -21.59
C SER A 53 -2.40 7.83 -20.13
N ASP A 54 -1.11 8.07 -19.92
CA ASP A 54 -0.55 8.18 -18.57
C ASP A 54 -1.19 9.30 -17.73
N ASP A 55 -1.61 10.39 -18.37
CA ASP A 55 -2.31 11.49 -17.69
C ASP A 55 -3.71 11.05 -17.24
N GLU A 56 -4.42 10.28 -18.05
CA GLU A 56 -5.74 9.72 -17.69
C GLU A 56 -5.63 8.67 -16.58
N VAL A 57 -4.58 7.84 -16.60
CA VAL A 57 -4.28 6.90 -15.51
C VAL A 57 -4.03 7.67 -14.20
N ARG A 58 -3.21 8.73 -14.24
CA ARG A 58 -2.94 9.56 -13.06
C ARG A 58 -4.20 10.28 -12.56
N ALA A 59 -5.03 10.81 -13.45
CA ALA A 59 -6.30 11.44 -13.09
C ALA A 59 -7.27 10.44 -12.43
N ALA A 60 -7.36 9.22 -12.96
CA ALA A 60 -8.17 8.15 -12.38
C ALA A 60 -7.65 7.72 -10.99
N LEU A 61 -6.33 7.64 -10.81
CA LEU A 61 -5.73 7.36 -9.50
C LEU A 61 -6.09 8.46 -8.49
N VAL A 62 -5.96 9.73 -8.87
CA VAL A 62 -6.33 10.88 -8.02
C VAL A 62 -7.81 10.82 -7.64
N ALA A 63 -8.70 10.46 -8.58
CA ALA A 63 -10.13 10.31 -8.31
C ALA A 63 -10.44 9.18 -7.31
N ILE A 64 -9.59 8.15 -7.19
CA ILE A 64 -9.72 7.10 -6.17
C ILE A 64 -9.24 7.60 -4.80
N LEU A 65 -8.13 8.35 -4.77
CA LEU A 65 -7.50 8.79 -3.51
C LEU A 65 -8.23 9.96 -2.83
N LEU A 66 -8.85 10.85 -3.60
CA LEU A 66 -9.49 12.08 -3.09
C LEU A 66 -11.02 11.98 -3.00
N ARG A 67 -11.56 10.76 -3.00
CA ARG A 67 -13.01 10.53 -2.94
C ARG A 67 -13.58 10.64 -1.53
#